data_AF-A0A0N4WAB6-F1
#
_entry.id   AF-A0A0N4WAB6-F1
#
_cell.length_a   1.000
_cell.length_b   1.000
_cell.length_c   1.000
_cell.angle_alpha   90.00
_cell.angle_beta   90.00
_cell.angle_gamma   90.00
#
_symmetry.space_group_name_H-M   'P 1'
#
loop_
_entity.id
_entity.type
_entity.pdbx_description
1 polymer ?
#
loop_
_entity_poly.entity_id
_entity_poly.type
_entity_poly.pdbx_seq_one_letter_code
_entity_poly.pdbx_strand_id
1 'polypeptide(L)' 'MKYGKQQMMLIRKRMKIENWIDAEVAKLFNGNENNVSFFLLGMDHLQRSHCPASMDKITMFLDEMIDQLNTL' A
#
# COMPACT_ATOMS: atom_id res chain seq x y z
N MET A 1 21.67 18.83 -8.99
CA MET A 1 20.42 18.10 -8.63
C MET A 1 20.74 17.10 -7.53
N LYS A 2 19.87 16.99 -6.52
CA LYS A 2 20.12 16.27 -5.24
C LYS A 2 20.22 14.74 -5.37
N TYR A 3 19.80 14.16 -6.49
CA TYR A 3 19.83 12.71 -6.76
C TYR A 3 20.28 12.43 -8.19
N GLY A 4 21.07 11.36 -8.38
CA GLY A 4 21.51 10.88 -9.70
C GLY A 4 20.39 10.16 -10.47
N LYS A 5 20.58 9.89 -11.77
CA LYS A 5 19.56 9.27 -12.64
C LYS A 5 18.99 7.95 -12.09
N GLN A 6 19.85 7.06 -11.60
CA GLN A 6 19.44 5.77 -11.01
C GLN A 6 18.64 5.97 -9.72
N GLN A 7 19.09 6.88 -8.84
CA GLN A 7 18.38 7.23 -7.61
C GLN A 7 16.99 7.81 -7.93
N MET A 8 16.89 8.69 -8.93
CA MET A 8 15.60 9.21 -9.40
C MET A 8 14.69 8.13 -9.98
N MET A 9 15.24 7.11 -10.64
CA MET A 9 14.47 5.97 -11.14
C MET A 9 13.88 5.16 -9.97
N LEU A 10 14.70 4.84 -8.95
CA LEU A 10 14.27 4.11 -7.76
C LEU A 10 13.22 4.89 -6.95
N ILE A 11 13.41 6.21 -6.79
CA ILE A 11 12.42 7.10 -6.13
C ILE A 11 11.08 7.07 -6.89
N ARG A 12 11.10 7.14 -8.22
CA ARG A 12 9.88 7.04 -9.04
C ARG A 12 9.20 5.69 -8.94
N LYS A 13 9.97 4.59 -8.88
CA LYS A 13 9.41 3.25 -8.64
C LYS A 13 8.73 3.17 -7.27
N ARG A 14 9.38 3.66 -6.22
CA ARG A 14 8.82 3.69 -4.85
C ARG A 14 7.53 4.50 -4.76
N MET A 15 7.51 5.72 -5.31
CA MET A 15 6.29 6.54 -5.35
C MET A 15 5.12 5.84 -6.06
N LYS A 16 5.39 5.09 -7.14
CA LYS A 16 4.33 4.33 -7.83
C LYS A 16 3.75 3.23 -6.95
N ILE A 17 4.59 2.52 -6.20
CA ILE A 17 4.16 1.45 -5.30
C ILE A 17 3.37 2.02 -4.12
N GLU A 18 3.84 3.12 -3.53
CA GLU A 18 3.12 3.81 -2.44
C GLU A 18 1.73 4.28 -2.89
N ASN A 19 1.64 4.95 -4.04
CA ASN A 19 0.35 5.38 -4.60
C ASN A 19 -0.59 4.19 -4.93
N TRP A 20 -0.03 3.07 -5.38
CA TRP A 20 -0.81 1.87 -5.65
C TRP A 20 -1.34 1.24 -4.35
N ILE A 21 -0.50 1.14 -3.31
CA ILE A 21 -0.90 0.68 -1.98
C ILE A 21 -2.06 1.52 -1.46
N ASP A 22 -1.93 2.85 -1.45
CA ASP A 22 -2.98 3.75 -0.95
C ASP A 22 -4.31 3.56 -1.69
N ALA A 23 -4.26 3.34 -3.02
CA ALA A 23 -5.45 3.09 -3.83
C ALA A 23 -6.10 1.74 -3.52
N GLU A 24 -5.30 0.66 -3.39
CA GLU A 24 -5.82 -0.68 -3.15
C GLU A 24 -6.41 -0.81 -1.75
N VAL A 25 -5.77 -0.15 -0.80
CA VAL A 25 -6.25 0.04 0.56
C VAL A 25 -7.57 0.79 0.60
N ALA A 26 -7.68 1.90 -0.12
CA ALA A 26 -8.93 2.65 -0.17
C ALA A 26 -10.07 1.76 -0.70
N LYS A 27 -9.80 0.86 -1.65
CA LYS A 27 -10.77 -0.14 -2.11
C LYS A 27 -11.10 -1.18 -1.04
N LEU A 28 -10.10 -1.71 -0.33
CA LEU A 28 -10.30 -2.67 0.77
C LEU A 28 -11.20 -2.10 1.88
N PHE A 29 -11.11 -0.79 2.12
CA PHE A 29 -11.91 -0.07 3.12
C PHE A 29 -13.14 0.65 2.53
N ASN A 30 -13.55 0.31 1.30
CA ASN A 30 -14.73 0.85 0.62
C ASN A 30 -14.78 2.40 0.57
N GLY A 31 -13.63 3.04 0.38
CA GLY A 31 -13.50 4.49 0.29
C GLY A 31 -13.60 5.22 1.64
N ASN A 32 -13.43 4.54 2.78
CA ASN A 32 -13.38 5.20 4.08
C ASN A 32 -12.03 5.92 4.28
N GLU A 33 -11.93 7.13 3.75
CA GLU A 33 -10.73 7.99 3.74
C GLU A 33 -10.27 8.42 5.15
N ASN A 34 -11.12 8.29 6.17
CA ASN A 34 -10.83 8.75 7.54
C ASN A 34 -9.74 7.96 8.27
N ASN A 35 -9.25 6.85 7.69
CA ASN A 35 -8.35 5.91 8.36
C ASN A 35 -7.06 5.63 7.58
N VAL A 36 -6.84 6.32 6.45
CA VAL A 36 -5.83 5.93 5.45
C VAL A 36 -4.54 6.75 5.60
N SER A 37 -3.86 6.56 6.72
CA SER A 37 -2.41 6.84 6.82
C SER A 37 -1.72 5.47 6.94
N PHE A 38 -1.70 4.76 5.82
CA PHE A 38 -1.96 3.33 5.85
C PHE A 38 -0.75 2.42 6.05
N PHE A 39 0.48 2.89 5.81
CA PHE A 39 1.61 1.96 5.91
C PHE A 39 2.04 1.66 7.36
N LEU A 40 1.91 2.63 8.28
CA LEU A 40 2.25 2.45 9.70
C LEU A 40 1.02 2.32 10.61
N LEU A 41 -0.10 2.97 10.26
CA LEU A 41 -1.34 2.78 11.01
C LEU A 41 -2.16 1.61 10.47
N GLY A 42 -1.90 1.12 9.26
CA GLY A 42 -2.72 0.09 8.61
C GLY A 42 -2.72 -1.24 9.34
N MET A 43 -1.64 -1.68 9.98
CA MET A 43 -1.66 -2.93 10.77
C MET A 43 -2.54 -2.79 12.02
N ASP A 44 -2.37 -1.71 12.79
CA ASP A 44 -3.19 -1.43 13.97
C ASP A 44 -4.66 -1.16 13.59
N HIS A 45 -4.90 -0.49 12.46
CA HIS A 45 -6.24 -0.19 11.96
C HIS A 45 -6.91 -1.41 11.32
N LEU A 46 -6.19 -2.31 10.66
CA LEU A 46 -6.76 -3.59 10.17
C LEU A 46 -7.28 -4.42 11.35
N GLN A 47 -6.61 -4.33 12.50
CA GLN A 47 -7.02 -5.01 13.73
C GLN A 47 -8.17 -4.30 14.45
N ARG A 48 -8.21 -2.96 14.43
CA ARG A 48 -9.21 -2.15 15.15
C ARG A 48 -10.47 -1.81 14.37
N SER A 49 -10.32 -1.53 13.09
CA SER A 49 -11.45 -1.31 12.19
C SER A 49 -11.87 -2.64 11.61
N HIS A 50 -13.17 -2.92 11.69
CA HIS A 50 -13.78 -4.10 11.12
C HIS A 50 -13.58 -4.05 9.60
N CYS A 51 -12.42 -4.51 9.12
CA CYS A 51 -12.08 -4.50 7.70
C CYS A 51 -13.20 -5.26 6.98
N PRO A 52 -13.95 -4.62 6.07
CA PRO A 52 -15.09 -5.25 5.41
C PRO A 52 -14.63 -6.25 4.33
N ALA A 53 -13.33 -6.28 4.01
CA ALA A 53 -12.74 -7.23 3.08
C ALA A 53 -12.64 -8.63 3.70
N SER A 54 -12.94 -9.66 2.90
CA SER A 54 -12.73 -11.04 3.29
C SER A 54 -11.24 -11.34 3.51
N MET A 55 -10.94 -12.34 4.35
CA MET A 55 -9.56 -12.79 4.60
C MET A 55 -8.82 -13.08 3.28
N ASP A 56 -9.49 -13.72 2.31
CA ASP A 56 -8.91 -14.00 0.99
C ASP A 56 -8.45 -12.74 0.24
N LYS A 57 -9.23 -11.65 0.32
CA LYS A 57 -8.86 -10.37 -0.31
C LYS A 57 -7.67 -9.72 0.38
N ILE A 58 -7.58 -9.86 1.69
CA ILE A 58 -6.44 -9.37 2.48
C ILE A 58 -5.18 -10.18 2.10
N THR A 59 -5.28 -11.51 2.02
CA THR A 59 -4.15 -12.36 1.62
C THR A 59 -3.69 -12.07 0.19
N MET A 60 -4.61 -11.96 -0.77
CA MET A 60 -4.24 -11.59 -2.16
C MET A 60 -3.54 -10.23 -2.23
N PHE A 61 -4.02 -9.24 -1.47
CA PHE A 61 -3.37 -7.93 -1.40
C PHE A 61 -1.94 -8.02 -0.83
N LEU A 62 -1.73 -8.82 0.23
CA LEU A 62 -0.40 -9.03 0.81
C LEU A 62 0.54 -9.73 -0.17
N ASP A 63 0.05 -10.73 -0.91
CA ASP A 63 0.83 -11.42 -1.94
C ASP A 63 1.25 -10.46 -3.08
N GLU A 64 0.31 -9.64 -3.56
CA GLU A 64 0.60 -8.61 -4.57
C GLU A 64 1.58 -7.55 -4.05
N MET A 65 1.48 -7.14 -2.78
CA MET A 65 2.44 -6.24 -2.16
C MET A 65 3.86 -6.83 -2.13
N ILE A 66 3.99 -8.10 -1.76
CA ILE A 66 5.27 -8.80 -1.74
C ILE A 66 5.87 -8.86 -3.13
N ASP A 67 5.06 -9.15 -4.16
CA ASP A 67 5.53 -9.19 -5.55
C ASP A 67 6.00 -7.81 -6.03
N GLN A 68 5.23 -6.75 -5.78
CA GLN A 68 5.61 -5.38 -6.13
C GLN A 68 6.91 -4.95 -5.43
N LEU A 69 7.10 -5.31 -4.15
CA LEU A 69 8.33 -5.03 -3.41
C LEU A 69 9.54 -5.81 -3.95
N ASN A 70 9.34 -7.02 -4.45
CA ASN A 70 10.40 -7.81 -5.06
C ASN A 70 10.87 -7.26 -6.44
N THR A 71 10.06 -6.42 -7.10
CA THR A 71 10.40 -5.79 -8.39
C THR A 71 11.19 -4.47 -8.28
N LEU A 72 11.40 -3.97 -7.06
CA LEU A 72 12.14 -2.73 -6.77
C LEU A 72 13.65 -2.91 -6.96
#